data_AF-A0A520B7T6-F1
#
_entry.id   AF-A0A520B7T6-F1
#
_cell.length_a   1.000
_cell.length_b   1.000
_cell.length_c   1.000
_cell.angle_alpha   90.00
_cell.angle_beta   90.00
_cell.angle_gamma   90.00
#
_symmetry.space_group_name_H-M   'P 1'
#
loop_
_entity.id
_entity.type
_entity.pdbx_description
1 polymer ?
#
loop_
_entity_poly.entity_id
_entity_poly.type
_entity_poly.pdbx_seq_one_letter_code
_entity_poly.pdbx_strand_id
1 'polypeptide(L)' 'LFELTGARSTSARFGFDRFWRNARVHTLHDPVDYKLRDLGRYALEGRLPEPTAYS' A
#
# COMPACT_ATOMS: atom_id res chain seq x y z
N LEU A 1 -2.16 -2.04 14.98
CA LEU A 1 -3.49 -1.65 15.52
C LEU A 1 -4.04 -2.74 16.45
N PHE A 2 -4.42 -3.91 15.93
CA PHE A 2 -4.99 -5.00 16.74
C PHE A 2 -4.06 -5.57 17.82
N GLU A 3 -2.75 -5.60 17.59
CA GLU A 3 -1.75 -6.00 18.60
C GLU A 3 -1.75 -5.11 19.85
N LEU A 4 -2.09 -3.82 19.70
CA LEU A 4 -2.14 -2.86 20.81
C LEU A 4 -3.51 -2.79 21.47
N THR A 5 -4.58 -3.10 20.72
CA THR A 5 -5.97 -2.99 21.21
C THR A 5 -6.55 -4.33 21.69
N GLY A 6 -5.85 -5.44 21.47
CA GLY A 6 -6.20 -6.77 21.95
C GLY A 6 -7.38 -7.43 21.23
N ALA A 7 -7.63 -8.71 21.52
CA ALA A 7 -8.60 -9.55 20.79
C ALA A 7 -10.04 -8.98 20.77
N ARG A 8 -10.47 -8.31 21.85
CA ARG A 8 -11.82 -7.69 21.94
C ARG A 8 -12.10 -6.62 20.89
N SER A 9 -11.05 -5.98 20.37
CA SER A 9 -11.18 -4.92 19.36
C SER A 9 -11.60 -5.44 17.98
N THR A 10 -11.63 -6.76 17.77
CA THR A 10 -12.13 -7.39 16.53
C THR A 10 -13.66 -7.43 16.43
N SER A 11 -14.40 -7.03 17.47
CA SER A 11 -15.86 -6.95 17.42
C SER A 11 -16.34 -6.02 16.31
N ALA A 12 -17.28 -6.51 15.49
CA ALA A 12 -17.85 -5.78 14.37
C ALA A 12 -18.41 -4.39 14.74
N ARG A 13 -18.82 -4.19 16.01
CA ARG A 13 -19.31 -2.90 16.51
C ARG A 13 -18.30 -1.75 16.38
N PHE A 14 -17.00 -2.06 16.41
CA PHE A 14 -15.94 -1.05 16.31
C PHE A 14 -15.56 -0.75 14.84
N GLY A 15 -15.75 -1.74 13.96
CA GLY A 15 -15.46 -1.64 12.52
C GLY A 15 -14.03 -1.23 12.21
N PHE A 16 -13.04 -1.59 13.04
CA PHE A 16 -11.64 -1.19 12.85
C PHE A 16 -10.98 -1.84 11.62
N ASP A 17 -11.50 -2.98 11.18
CA ASP A 17 -11.12 -3.65 9.94
C ASP A 17 -11.34 -2.76 8.70
N ARG A 18 -12.23 -1.76 8.77
CA ARG A 18 -12.49 -0.82 7.66
C ARG A 18 -11.23 -0.11 7.18
N PHE A 19 -10.32 0.24 8.09
CA PHE A 19 -9.11 0.96 7.74
C PHE A 19 -8.17 0.07 6.92
N TRP A 20 -8.04 -1.20 7.30
CA TRP A 20 -7.28 -2.18 6.53
C TRP A 20 -7.94 -2.46 5.17
N ARG A 21 -9.26 -2.65 5.13
CA ARG A 21 -9.99 -2.90 3.88
C ARG A 21 -9.85 -1.75 2.89
N ASN A 22 -10.04 -0.50 3.36
CA ASN A 22 -9.90 0.69 2.54
C ASN A 22 -8.47 0.81 1.99
N ALA A 23 -7.46 0.66 2.86
CA ALA A 23 -6.07 0.71 2.44
C ALA A 23 -5.76 -0.41 1.43
N ARG A 24 -6.19 -1.64 1.69
CA ARG A 24 -5.95 -2.80 0.83
C ARG A 24 -6.57 -2.65 -0.57
N VAL A 25 -7.75 -2.02 -0.67
CA VAL A 25 -8.39 -1.73 -1.95
C VAL A 25 -7.65 -0.60 -2.66
N HIS A 26 -7.31 0.49 -1.95
CA HIS A 26 -6.66 1.64 -2.56
C HIS A 26 -5.25 1.32 -3.06
N THR A 27 -4.46 0.55 -2.30
CA THR A 27 -3.09 0.17 -2.68
C THR A 27 -3.00 -0.80 -3.86
N LEU A 28 -4.14 -1.30 -4.37
CA LEU A 28 -4.19 -2.13 -5.57
C LEU A 28 -4.34 -1.33 -6.87
N HIS A 29 -4.61 -0.02 -6.79
CA HIS A 29 -4.74 0.83 -7.98
C HIS A 29 -3.47 0.79 -8.83
N ASP A 30 -2.31 0.98 -8.19
CA ASP A 30 -1.00 0.94 -8.83
C ASP A 30 -0.16 -0.17 -8.19
N PRO A 31 0.26 -1.20 -8.94
CA PRO A 31 1.08 -2.26 -8.36
C PRO A 31 2.41 -1.72 -7.84
N VAL A 32 2.65 -1.89 -6.53
CA VAL A 32 3.86 -1.41 -5.85
C VAL A 32 5.15 -1.98 -6.45
N ASP A 33 5.10 -3.19 -7.02
CA ASP A 33 6.25 -3.85 -7.65
C ASP A 33 6.82 -3.03 -8.83
N TYR A 34 5.96 -2.38 -9.63
CA TYR A 34 6.42 -1.52 -10.72
C TYR A 34 7.07 -0.24 -10.18
N LYS A 35 6.51 0.35 -9.12
CA LYS A 35 7.12 1.51 -8.46
C LYS A 35 8.48 1.18 -7.88
N LEU A 36 8.63 0.01 -7.25
CA LEU A 36 9.92 -0.48 -6.75
C LEU A 36 10.93 -0.72 -7.86
N ARG A 37 10.49 -1.31 -8.98
CA ARG A 37 11.34 -1.51 -10.17
C ARG A 37 11.87 -0.18 -10.70
N ASP A 38 11.01 0.82 -10.84
CA ASP A 38 11.38 2.11 -11.40
C ASP A 38 12.31 2.89 -10.47
N LEU A 39 12.07 2.86 -9.16
CA LEU A 39 13.00 3.36 -8.14
C LEU A 39 14.35 2.62 -8.20
N GLY A 40 14.33 1.30 -8.38
CA GLY A 40 15.55 0.49 -8.52
C GLY A 40 16.36 0.86 -9.76
N ARG A 41 15.71 1.06 -10.91
CA ARG A 41 16.37 1.55 -12.14
C ARG A 41 16.99 2.93 -11.95
N TYR A 42 16.29 3.84 -11.28
CA TYR A 42 16.85 5.14 -10.97
C TYR A 42 18.07 5.02 -10.05
N ALA A 43 17.97 4.25 -8.98
CA ALA A 43 19.05 4.08 -8.00
C ALA A 43 20.30 3.40 -8.57
N LEU A 44 20.13 2.45 -9.51
CA LEU A 44 21.23 1.65 -10.07
C LEU A 44 21.78 2.20 -11.38
N GLU A 45 20.93 2.79 -12.23
CA GLU A 45 21.26 3.19 -13.61
C GLU A 45 21.14 4.70 -13.83
N GLY A 46 20.60 5.46 -12.87
CA GLY A 46 20.28 6.89 -13.04
C GLY A 46 19.12 7.15 -14.01
N ARG A 47 18.39 6.10 -14.42
CA ARG A 47 17.30 6.19 -15.39
C ARG A 47 16.00 6.67 -14.72
N LEU A 48 15.44 7.77 -15.21
CA LEU A 48 14.12 8.24 -14.80
C LEU A 48 13.00 7.34 -15.35
N PRO A 49 11.89 7.17 -14.62
CA PRO A 49 10.70 6.49 -15.15
C PRO A 49 10.07 7.29 -16.30
N GLU A 50 9.50 6.58 -17.27
CA GLU A 50 8.72 7.20 -18.36
C GLU A 50 7.43 7.79 -17.78
N PRO A 51 7.12 9.09 -17.99
CA PRO A 51 5.89 9.68 -17.49
C PRO A 51 4.65 9.05 -18.11
N THR A 52 3.81 8.44 -17.28
CA THR A 52 2.50 7.91 -17.67
C THR A 52 1.47 8.27 -16.60
N ALA A 53 0.19 7.97 -16.84
CA ALA A 53 -0.86 8.14 -15.83
C ALA A 53 -0.61 7.31 -14.54
N TYR A 54 0.32 6.36 -14.58
CA TYR A 54 0.62 5.41 -13.52
C TYR A 54 2.10 5.40 -13.11
N SER A 55 2.92 6.32 -13.62
CA SER A 55 4.38 6.39 -13.35
C SER A 55 4.74 7.50 -12.39
#